data_AF-A0A484GLL2-F1
#
_entry.id   AF-A0A484GLL2-F1
#
_cell.length_a   1.000
_cell.length_b   1.000
_cell.length_c   1.000
_cell.angle_alpha   90.00
_cell.angle_beta   90.00
_cell.angle_gamma   90.00
#
_symmetry.space_group_name_H-M   'P 1'
#
loop_
_entity.id
_entity.type
_entity.pdbx_description
1 polymer ?
#
loop_
_entity_poly.entity_id
_entity_poly.type
_entity_poly.pdbx_seq_one_letter_code
_entity_poly.pdbx_strand_id
1 'polypeptide(L)'
;KQCISKFPVYHFCIEKKKINYSCKFLEVYDEGSLCGYVCALKIELFCCAVFAKKPNSWHVKDNQVMQLTVEEWCQLMLDPEPTMAAEPARPEPVLCSGRGRSSERPAYRKKRKRKKKKEETALLFISPALVTYVPEILYEKLFSQHKGLAQLIHNEIGSVRQGTLIFSKSWSLDLGLQENQKVICDALLIAQDRPPVLYTFLRELNKELKGYSIQTALTLKKKLVKIGGYSGKVCVMTKIYWSEESSTLTEGNIRLLHDSSSSAIYPKSYTLITTQTMSDLKKALFIVLKRLRPLNDQFDSEISQHLSDNQYGLLSE
;
A
#
# COMPACT_ATOMS: atom_id res chain seq x y z
N LYS A 1 -33.83 -10.73 23.40
CA LYS A 1 -32.75 -10.32 24.34
C LYS A 1 -31.33 -10.78 23.95
N GLN A 2 -31.13 -11.91 23.27
CA GLN A 2 -29.78 -12.45 22.98
C GLN A 2 -29.01 -11.80 21.81
N CYS A 3 -29.61 -10.93 20.99
CA CYS A 3 -28.93 -10.41 19.79
C CYS A 3 -27.98 -9.24 20.11
N ILE A 4 -28.43 -8.23 20.86
CA ILE A 4 -27.66 -6.99 21.11
C ILE A 4 -26.46 -7.22 22.03
N SER A 5 -26.60 -8.08 23.04
CA SER A 5 -25.49 -8.39 23.96
C SER A 5 -24.36 -9.19 23.30
N LYS A 6 -24.56 -9.71 22.08
CA LYS A 6 -23.55 -10.43 21.31
C LYS A 6 -22.78 -9.53 20.35
N PHE A 7 -23.15 -8.25 20.24
CA PHE A 7 -22.38 -7.32 19.42
C PHE A 7 -20.97 -7.16 19.98
N PRO A 8 -19.93 -7.26 19.13
CA PRO A 8 -18.58 -6.99 19.57
C PRO A 8 -18.41 -5.52 19.94
N VAL A 9 -17.74 -5.25 21.06
CA VAL A 9 -17.57 -3.92 21.63
C VAL A 9 -16.10 -3.69 21.91
N TYR A 10 -15.62 -2.48 21.62
CA TYR A 10 -14.29 -2.03 22.03
C TYR A 10 -14.40 -0.80 22.92
N HIS A 11 -13.80 -0.88 24.10
CA HIS A 11 -13.77 0.22 25.06
C HIS A 11 -12.43 0.96 25.00
N PHE A 12 -12.50 2.27 24.77
CA PHE A 12 -11.37 3.18 24.94
C PHE A 12 -11.25 3.68 26.38
N CYS A 13 -12.36 3.67 27.13
CA CYS A 13 -12.41 4.08 28.53
C CYS A 13 -12.18 2.89 29.47
N ILE A 14 -11.88 3.21 30.74
CA ILE A 14 -11.68 2.23 31.80
C ILE A 14 -12.98 1.47 32.11
N GLU A 15 -14.13 2.15 32.00
CA GLU A 15 -15.44 1.59 32.31
C GLU A 15 -15.96 0.67 31.19
N LYS A 16 -16.05 -0.63 31.45
CA LYS A 16 -16.55 -1.65 30.52
C LYS A 16 -18.06 -1.84 30.61
N LYS A 17 -18.82 -0.77 30.33
CA LYS A 17 -20.30 -0.78 30.35
C LYS A 17 -20.87 -1.63 29.20
N LYS A 18 -22.03 -2.26 29.43
CA LYS A 18 -22.77 -2.97 28.38
C LYS A 18 -23.64 -2.00 27.58
N ILE A 19 -24.08 -2.43 26.40
CA ILE A 19 -25.03 -1.67 25.59
C ILE A 19 -26.38 -1.63 26.31
N ASN A 20 -26.84 -0.43 26.64
CA ASN A 20 -28.15 -0.22 27.23
C ASN A 20 -29.19 -0.07 26.12
N TYR A 21 -30.28 -0.83 26.24
CA TYR A 21 -31.39 -0.75 25.31
C TYR A 21 -32.69 -1.13 26.00
N SER A 22 -33.80 -0.61 25.46
CA SER A 22 -35.15 -1.04 25.83
C SER A 22 -35.91 -1.45 24.58
N CYS A 23 -36.75 -2.48 24.71
CA CYS A 23 -37.55 -3.03 23.63
C CYS A 23 -39.01 -3.04 24.08
N LYS A 24 -39.91 -2.49 23.27
CA LYS A 24 -41.34 -2.50 23.49
C LYS A 24 -42.05 -3.11 22.28
N PHE A 25 -43.05 -3.94 22.51
CA PHE A 25 -43.96 -4.38 21.48
C PHE A 25 -45.23 -3.56 21.62
N LEU A 26 -45.61 -2.87 20.54
CA LEU A 26 -46.80 -2.04 20.46
C LEU A 26 -47.83 -2.82 19.63
N GLU A 27 -49.02 -3.01 20.18
CA GLU A 27 -50.11 -3.68 19.47
C GLU A 27 -50.65 -2.80 18.35
N VAL A 28 -50.96 -3.42 17.21
CA VAL A 28 -51.55 -2.77 16.03
C VAL A 28 -52.93 -3.33 15.83
N TYR A 29 -53.90 -2.43 15.69
CA TYR A 29 -55.30 -2.75 15.49
C TYR A 29 -55.75 -2.25 14.12
N ASP A 30 -56.56 -3.06 13.44
CA ASP A 30 -57.27 -2.70 12.22
C ASP A 30 -58.77 -2.95 12.45
N GLU A 31 -59.58 -1.92 12.24
CA GLU A 31 -61.03 -1.92 12.52
C GLU A 31 -61.40 -2.49 13.91
N GLY A 32 -60.56 -2.23 14.93
CA GLY A 32 -60.77 -2.71 16.31
C GLY A 32 -60.31 -4.15 16.59
N SER A 33 -59.81 -4.86 15.58
CA SER A 33 -59.23 -6.20 15.72
C SER A 33 -57.70 -6.13 15.81
N LEU A 34 -57.10 -6.81 16.80
CA LEU A 34 -55.64 -6.92 16.89
C LEU A 34 -55.11 -7.63 15.63
N CYS A 35 -54.36 -6.92 14.79
CA CYS A 35 -53.87 -7.43 13.52
C CYS A 35 -52.34 -7.60 13.47
N GLY A 36 -51.61 -7.08 14.46
CA GLY A 36 -50.16 -7.25 14.52
C GLY A 36 -49.47 -6.56 15.69
N TYR A 37 -48.13 -6.52 15.61
CA TYR A 37 -47.28 -5.85 16.59
C TYR A 37 -46.16 -5.08 15.89
N VAL A 38 -45.83 -3.90 16.42
CA VAL A 38 -44.61 -3.15 16.10
C VAL A 38 -43.59 -3.37 17.20
N CYS A 39 -42.39 -3.83 16.86
CA CYS A 39 -41.27 -3.89 17.79
C CYS A 39 -40.48 -2.58 17.75
N ALA A 40 -40.57 -1.78 18.81
CA ALA A 40 -39.82 -0.55 18.98
C ALA A 40 -38.58 -0.80 19.85
N LEU A 41 -37.40 -0.54 19.30
CA LEU A 41 -36.12 -0.67 20.00
C LEU A 41 -35.50 0.71 20.22
N LYS A 42 -35.34 1.11 21.48
CA LYS A 42 -34.59 2.31 21.87
C LYS A 42 -33.21 1.88 22.35
N ILE A 43 -32.17 2.35 21.66
CA ILE A 43 -30.77 2.13 22.02
C ILE A 43 -30.25 3.42 22.65
N GLU A 44 -29.68 3.33 23.85
CA GLU A 44 -29.07 4.48 24.50
C GLU A 44 -27.68 4.78 23.91
N LEU A 45 -27.21 6.01 24.09
CA LEU A 45 -25.85 6.37 23.70
C LEU A 45 -24.84 5.47 24.41
N PHE A 46 -23.84 5.02 23.64
CA PHE A 46 -22.78 4.15 24.13
C PHE A 46 -21.46 4.92 24.21
N CYS A 47 -20.64 4.63 25.23
CA CYS A 47 -19.44 5.42 25.53
C CYS A 47 -18.30 5.24 24.52
N CYS A 48 -18.29 4.16 23.75
CA CYS A 48 -17.18 3.77 22.87
C CYS A 48 -17.70 3.17 21.55
N ALA A 49 -17.00 2.20 20.97
CA ALA A 49 -17.35 1.61 19.68
C ALA A 49 -18.12 0.30 19.84
N VAL A 50 -19.22 0.18 19.09
CA VAL A 50 -19.99 -1.06 18.93
C VAL A 50 -19.91 -1.48 17.47
N PHE A 51 -19.54 -2.73 17.23
CA PHE A 51 -19.48 -3.31 15.90
C PHE A 51 -20.71 -4.17 15.63
N ALA A 52 -21.26 -4.11 14.42
CA ALA A 52 -22.36 -5.00 14.03
C ALA A 52 -21.93 -6.48 13.96
N LYS A 53 -20.65 -6.73 13.69
CA LYS A 53 -20.00 -8.06 13.64
C LYS A 53 -18.50 -7.92 13.83
N LYS A 54 -17.80 -9.04 14.02
CA LYS A 54 -16.34 -9.05 14.07
C LYS A 54 -15.75 -8.42 12.79
N PRO A 55 -14.63 -7.69 12.88
CA PRO A 55 -13.99 -7.07 11.72
C PRO A 55 -13.74 -8.11 10.63
N ASN A 56 -14.14 -7.79 9.41
CA ASN A 56 -13.88 -8.63 8.25
C ASN A 56 -12.45 -8.38 7.77
N SER A 57 -11.47 -8.72 8.60
CA SER A 57 -10.05 -8.49 8.36
C SER A 57 -9.22 -9.66 8.88
N TRP A 58 -8.17 -10.03 8.16
CA TRP A 58 -7.34 -11.20 8.43
C TRP A 58 -5.86 -10.84 8.41
N HIS A 59 -5.07 -11.60 9.16
CA HIS A 59 -3.61 -11.59 9.14
C HIS A 59 -3.07 -13.01 8.92
N VAL A 60 -1.77 -13.12 8.66
CA VAL A 60 -1.07 -14.41 8.62
C VAL A 60 -0.20 -14.49 9.86
N LYS A 61 -0.43 -15.51 10.67
CA LYS A 61 0.36 -15.82 11.86
C LYS A 61 0.64 -17.32 11.84
N ASP A 62 1.90 -17.71 12.01
CA ASP A 62 2.33 -19.13 11.99
C ASP A 62 1.85 -19.89 10.75
N ASN A 63 1.94 -19.23 9.58
CA ASN A 63 1.45 -19.71 8.28
C ASN A 63 -0.06 -20.02 8.23
N GLN A 64 -0.85 -19.55 9.20
CA GLN A 64 -2.30 -19.67 9.21
C GLN A 64 -2.96 -18.31 8.96
N VAL A 65 -4.00 -18.32 8.13
CA VAL A 65 -4.83 -17.12 7.91
C VAL A 65 -5.86 -17.04 9.02
N MET A 66 -5.66 -16.09 9.93
CA MET A 66 -6.51 -15.90 11.11
C MET A 66 -7.29 -14.60 10.96
N GLN A 67 -8.58 -14.63 11.32
CA GLN A 67 -9.40 -13.42 11.40
C GLN A 67 -8.98 -12.61 12.62
N LEU A 68 -8.75 -11.31 12.43
CA LEU A 68 -8.42 -10.40 13.51
C LEU A 68 -9.57 -10.31 14.51
N THR A 69 -9.23 -10.29 15.80
CA THR A 69 -10.19 -9.91 16.83
C THR A 69 -10.54 -8.42 16.74
N VAL A 70 -11.56 -7.99 17.49
CA VAL A 70 -11.89 -6.56 17.58
C VAL A 70 -10.72 -5.80 18.19
N GLU A 71 -10.12 -6.37 19.24
CA GLU A 71 -9.02 -5.76 19.97
C GLU A 71 -7.80 -5.60 19.09
N GLU A 72 -7.39 -6.66 18.39
CA GLU A 72 -6.25 -6.61 17.47
C GLU A 72 -6.51 -5.61 16.34
N TRP A 73 -7.71 -5.64 15.73
CA TRP A 73 -8.05 -4.71 14.67
C TRP A 73 -8.02 -3.26 15.16
N CYS A 74 -8.62 -2.97 16.32
CA CYS A 74 -8.61 -1.63 16.91
C CYS A 74 -7.17 -1.18 17.21
N GLN A 75 -6.34 -2.01 17.82
CA GLN A 75 -4.93 -1.66 18.09
C GLN A 75 -4.19 -1.29 16.79
N LEU A 76 -4.31 -2.11 15.74
CA LEU A 76 -3.68 -1.82 14.45
C LEU A 76 -4.15 -0.47 13.84
N MET A 77 -5.42 -0.12 14.05
CA MET A 77 -6.06 1.09 13.52
C MET A 77 -5.83 2.32 14.41
N LEU A 78 -5.48 2.14 15.68
CA LEU A 78 -5.28 3.22 16.66
C LEU A 78 -3.80 3.47 16.95
N ASP A 79 -2.90 2.54 16.59
CA ASP A 79 -1.46 2.74 16.72
C ASP A 79 -1.08 4.12 16.17
N PRO A 80 -0.47 5.02 16.98
CA PRO A 80 0.00 6.28 16.47
C PRO A 80 1.02 6.00 15.37
N GLU A 81 0.83 6.61 14.20
CA GLU A 81 1.89 6.61 13.20
C GLU A 81 3.12 7.28 13.81
N PRO A 82 4.34 6.80 13.56
CA PRO A 82 5.52 7.54 13.96
C PRO A 82 5.43 8.91 13.29
N THR A 83 5.17 9.94 14.10
CA THR A 83 5.21 11.33 13.65
C THR A 83 6.58 11.54 13.05
N MET A 84 6.63 11.73 11.72
CA MET A 84 7.78 12.37 11.09
C MET A 84 8.05 13.61 11.94
N ALA A 85 9.27 13.71 12.48
CA ALA A 85 9.66 14.77 13.38
C ALA A 85 9.05 16.09 12.90
N ALA A 86 8.30 16.75 13.79
CA ALA A 86 7.67 18.04 13.51
C ALA A 86 8.70 18.91 12.78
N GLU A 87 8.31 19.47 11.62
CA GLU A 87 9.14 20.47 10.95
C GLU A 87 9.58 21.47 12.03
N PRO A 88 10.89 21.73 12.22
CA PRO A 88 11.28 22.82 13.08
C PRO A 88 10.63 24.07 12.50
N ALA A 89 9.88 24.78 13.36
CA ALA A 89 9.11 25.95 13.00
C ALA A 89 9.92 26.84 12.05
N ARG A 90 9.35 27.12 10.87
CA ARG A 90 9.95 28.04 9.91
C ARG A 90 10.24 29.36 10.64
N PRO A 91 11.47 29.92 10.56
CA PRO A 91 11.69 31.28 11.01
C PRO A 91 10.80 32.21 10.18
N GLU A 92 10.08 33.11 10.85
CA GLU A 92 9.34 34.17 10.18
C GLU A 92 10.26 35.01 9.28
N PRO A 93 9.76 35.53 8.15
CA PRO A 93 10.57 36.34 7.25
C PRO A 93 10.85 37.71 7.90
N VAL A 94 12.07 37.91 8.37
CA VAL A 94 12.55 39.23 8.77
C VAL A 94 12.70 40.08 7.51
N LEU A 95 11.76 41.02 7.33
CA LEU A 95 11.92 42.15 6.45
C LEU A 95 13.04 43.05 7.02
N CYS A 96 14.15 43.20 6.29
CA CYS A 96 14.98 44.39 6.43
C CYS A 96 15.72 44.72 5.13
N SER A 97 15.43 45.94 4.66
CA SER A 97 15.97 46.62 3.50
C SER A 97 17.49 46.81 3.55
N GLY A 98 18.14 46.66 2.40
CA GLY A 98 19.48 47.16 2.14
C GLY A 98 19.64 47.52 0.66
N ARG A 99 19.84 48.81 0.36
CA ARG A 99 20.03 49.36 -0.99
C ARG A 99 21.48 49.18 -1.48
N GLY A 100 21.61 49.05 -2.81
CA GLY A 100 22.83 49.32 -3.62
C GLY A 100 23.72 48.10 -3.84
N ARG A 101 24.30 47.82 -5.01
CA ARG A 101 24.46 48.58 -6.26
C ARG A 101 24.89 47.58 -7.36
N SER A 102 24.56 47.91 -8.62
CA SER A 102 25.01 47.35 -9.91
C SER A 102 26.29 46.49 -9.96
N SER A 103 26.29 45.36 -10.68
CA SER A 103 26.81 45.28 -12.06
C SER A 103 26.72 43.86 -12.66
N GLU A 104 26.49 43.84 -13.98
CA GLU A 104 26.93 42.86 -14.99
C GLU A 104 26.33 41.44 -15.08
N ARG A 105 25.61 41.26 -16.20
CA ARG A 105 25.29 39.99 -16.87
C ARG A 105 26.58 39.29 -17.32
N PRO A 106 26.52 37.96 -17.48
CA PRO A 106 26.76 37.45 -18.83
C PRO A 106 25.70 36.45 -19.29
N ALA A 107 25.28 36.64 -20.54
CA ALA A 107 24.53 35.68 -21.31
C ALA A 107 25.43 34.48 -21.67
N TYR A 108 24.98 33.26 -21.38
CA TYR A 108 25.59 32.03 -21.92
C TYR A 108 24.55 31.10 -22.55
N ARG A 109 24.34 31.36 -23.85
CA ARG A 109 24.37 30.42 -24.99
C ARG A 109 23.90 28.97 -24.74
N LYS A 110 22.67 28.68 -25.16
CA LYS A 110 22.16 27.32 -25.47
C LYS A 110 23.09 26.62 -26.47
N LYS A 111 23.76 25.53 -26.06
CA LYS A 111 24.36 24.55 -26.98
C LYS A 111 23.43 23.35 -27.12
N ARG A 112 22.74 23.29 -28.26
CA ARG A 112 22.11 22.06 -28.78
C ARG A 112 23.19 20.99 -28.97
N LYS A 113 23.16 19.91 -28.20
CA LYS A 113 23.90 18.68 -28.54
C LYS A 113 22.97 17.73 -29.28
N ARG A 114 23.41 17.35 -30.49
CA ARG A 114 22.78 16.39 -31.39
C ARG A 114 22.64 15.02 -30.71
N LYS A 115 21.43 14.45 -30.74
CA LYS A 115 21.17 13.03 -30.47
C LYS A 115 22.03 12.19 -31.42
N LYS A 116 22.87 11.33 -30.87
CA LYS A 116 23.55 10.26 -31.61
C LYS A 116 22.75 8.98 -31.36
N LYS A 117 22.11 8.47 -32.40
CA LYS A 117 21.46 7.15 -32.47
C LYS A 117 22.48 6.09 -32.06
N LYS A 118 22.15 5.28 -31.06
CA LYS A 118 22.65 3.91 -30.91
C LYS A 118 21.41 3.02 -30.88
N GLU A 119 21.01 2.59 -32.07
CA GLU A 119 20.18 1.41 -32.27
C GLU A 119 21.04 0.16 -32.03
N GLU A 120 20.35 -0.96 -31.80
CA GLU A 120 20.84 -2.35 -31.74
C GLU A 120 21.15 -2.91 -30.34
N THR A 121 20.08 -3.14 -29.57
CA THR A 121 19.78 -4.43 -28.89
C THR A 121 18.30 -4.55 -28.47
N ALA A 122 17.38 -3.85 -29.16
CA ALA A 122 15.93 -3.84 -28.83
C ALA A 122 15.11 -4.92 -29.58
N LEU A 123 15.71 -6.07 -29.88
CA LEU A 123 15.01 -7.19 -30.51
C LEU A 123 14.89 -8.32 -29.51
N LEU A 124 13.88 -8.23 -28.63
CA LEU A 124 13.19 -9.37 -27.99
C LEU A 124 11.93 -8.97 -27.18
N PHE A 125 11.40 -7.75 -27.32
CA PHE A 125 10.16 -7.32 -26.63
C PHE A 125 8.94 -7.37 -27.55
N ILE A 126 8.48 -8.57 -27.90
CA ILE A 126 7.11 -8.73 -28.38
C ILE A 126 6.45 -9.89 -27.62
N SER A 127 5.89 -9.54 -26.46
CA SER A 127 4.70 -10.16 -25.91
C SER A 127 3.91 -9.03 -25.23
N PRO A 128 2.58 -8.90 -25.44
CA PRO A 128 1.81 -7.77 -24.93
C PRO A 128 1.52 -7.94 -23.43
N ALA A 129 2.56 -7.92 -22.61
CA ALA A 129 2.40 -7.74 -21.17
C ALA A 129 2.17 -6.23 -20.92
N LEU A 130 0.91 -5.83 -20.69
CA LEU A 130 0.52 -4.45 -20.33
C LEU A 130 0.92 -4.10 -18.88
N VAL A 131 2.04 -4.64 -18.38
CA VAL A 131 2.56 -4.29 -17.06
C VAL A 131 3.50 -3.11 -17.22
N THR A 132 3.11 -1.96 -16.66
CA THR A 132 3.97 -0.78 -16.64
C THR A 132 4.96 -0.88 -15.49
N TYR A 133 6.23 -0.57 -15.76
CA TYR A 133 7.30 -0.58 -14.77
C TYR A 133 7.58 0.87 -14.37
N VAL A 134 7.65 1.14 -13.08
CA VAL A 134 7.88 2.50 -12.56
C VAL A 134 8.79 2.46 -11.33
N PRO A 135 9.64 3.47 -11.11
CA PRO A 135 10.06 4.49 -12.07
C PRO A 135 11.07 3.95 -13.08
N GLU A 136 11.11 4.55 -14.27
CA GLU A 136 11.90 4.13 -15.43
C GLU A 136 13.39 4.08 -15.10
N ILE A 137 13.91 5.21 -14.60
CA ILE A 137 15.34 5.36 -14.28
C ILE A 137 15.80 4.32 -13.25
N LEU A 138 14.94 3.97 -12.29
CA LEU A 138 15.31 3.03 -11.23
C LEU A 138 15.35 1.60 -11.77
N TYR A 139 14.32 1.13 -12.46
CA TYR A 139 14.32 -0.25 -12.93
C TYR A 139 15.38 -0.48 -14.01
N GLU A 140 15.62 0.50 -14.91
CA GLU A 140 16.67 0.40 -15.93
C GLU A 140 18.06 0.27 -15.30
N LYS A 141 18.33 1.06 -14.26
CA LYS A 141 19.57 0.96 -13.49
C LYS A 141 19.68 -0.39 -12.80
N LEU A 142 18.62 -0.86 -12.16
CA LEU A 142 18.60 -2.16 -11.48
C LEU A 142 18.84 -3.31 -12.45
N PHE A 143 18.20 -3.32 -13.62
CA PHE A 143 18.39 -4.36 -14.63
C PHE A 143 19.80 -4.32 -15.25
N SER A 144 20.36 -3.12 -15.42
CA SER A 144 21.74 -2.96 -15.90
C SER A 144 22.77 -3.48 -14.89
N GLN A 145 22.54 -3.24 -13.59
CA GLN A 145 23.42 -3.69 -12.51
C GLN A 145 23.23 -5.17 -12.18
N HIS A 146 22.03 -5.71 -12.41
CA HIS A 146 21.67 -7.05 -12.00
C HIS A 146 20.92 -7.79 -13.11
N LYS A 147 21.68 -8.41 -14.03
CA LYS A 147 21.15 -9.03 -15.27
C LYS A 147 20.05 -10.06 -15.03
N GLY A 148 20.18 -10.89 -13.99
CA GLY A 148 19.21 -11.92 -13.63
C GLY A 148 17.92 -11.38 -13.02
N LEU A 149 17.89 -10.11 -12.58
CA LEU A 149 16.66 -9.49 -12.04
C LEU A 149 15.59 -9.35 -13.11
N ALA A 150 15.97 -8.87 -14.29
CA ALA A 150 15.04 -8.59 -15.38
C ALA A 150 14.30 -9.86 -15.81
N GLN A 151 15.05 -10.95 -15.96
CA GLN A 151 14.49 -12.24 -16.35
C GLN A 151 13.66 -12.88 -15.23
N LEU A 152 14.11 -12.78 -13.98
CA LEU A 152 13.31 -13.26 -12.85
C LEU A 152 11.96 -12.56 -12.79
N ILE A 153 11.95 -11.23 -12.90
CA ILE A 153 10.72 -10.45 -12.96
C ILE A 153 9.87 -10.90 -14.15
N HIS A 154 10.46 -11.05 -15.34
CA HIS A 154 9.75 -11.52 -16.53
C HIS A 154 9.06 -12.88 -16.29
N ASN A 155 9.75 -13.83 -15.64
CA ASN A 155 9.19 -15.13 -15.31
C ASN A 155 8.04 -15.03 -14.29
N GLU A 156 8.19 -14.19 -13.26
CA GLU A 156 7.15 -13.98 -12.24
C GLU A 156 5.89 -13.29 -12.77
N ILE A 157 6.08 -12.35 -13.71
CA ILE A 157 4.98 -11.54 -14.23
C ILE A 157 4.48 -11.98 -15.60
N GLY A 158 5.05 -13.01 -16.23
CA GLY A 158 4.73 -13.43 -17.59
C GLY A 158 3.26 -13.80 -17.82
N SER A 159 2.53 -14.15 -16.75
CA SER A 159 1.08 -14.41 -16.78
C SER A 159 0.20 -13.19 -16.50
N VAL A 160 0.78 -12.02 -16.21
CA VAL A 160 0.03 -10.80 -15.89
C VAL A 160 -0.51 -10.19 -17.18
N ARG A 161 -1.83 -10.03 -17.24
CA ARG A 161 -2.48 -9.35 -18.36
C ARG A 161 -2.38 -7.83 -18.25
N GLN A 162 -2.63 -7.27 -17.07
CA GLN A 162 -2.63 -5.83 -16.82
C GLN A 162 -2.16 -5.54 -15.39
N GLY A 163 -1.26 -4.56 -15.23
CA GLY A 163 -0.79 -4.15 -13.91
C GLY A 163 0.27 -3.07 -13.93
N THR A 164 0.81 -2.77 -12.75
CA THR A 164 1.94 -1.87 -12.57
C THR A 164 2.89 -2.47 -11.55
N LEU A 165 4.17 -2.51 -11.90
CA LEU A 165 5.26 -2.95 -11.03
C LEU A 165 6.05 -1.73 -10.57
N ILE A 166 5.96 -1.43 -9.27
CA ILE A 166 6.51 -0.22 -8.66
C ILE A 166 7.78 -0.57 -7.89
N PHE A 167 8.93 -0.21 -8.45
CA PHE A 167 10.24 -0.39 -7.86
C PHE A 167 10.54 0.69 -6.82
N SER A 168 11.18 0.27 -5.74
CA SER A 168 11.81 1.13 -4.76
C SER A 168 13.16 0.53 -4.36
N LYS A 169 14.10 1.38 -3.93
CA LYS A 169 15.32 0.89 -3.28
C LYS A 169 14.98 0.20 -1.95
N SER A 170 13.97 0.70 -1.24
CA SER A 170 13.46 0.13 -0.01
C SER A 170 12.03 0.58 0.22
N TRP A 171 11.09 -0.36 0.07
CA TRP A 171 9.68 -0.07 0.36
C TRP A 171 9.46 0.16 1.86
N SER A 172 10.32 -0.38 2.74
CA SER A 172 10.25 -0.09 4.18
C SER A 172 10.57 1.38 4.45
N LEU A 173 11.62 1.91 3.84
CA LEU A 173 12.03 3.32 3.98
C LEU A 173 10.96 4.27 3.42
N ASP A 174 10.40 3.96 2.25
CA ASP A 174 9.29 4.74 1.65
C ASP A 174 8.03 4.78 2.54
N LEU A 175 7.88 3.80 3.42
CA LEU A 175 6.79 3.72 4.38
C LEU A 175 7.19 4.29 5.76
N GLY A 176 8.37 4.89 5.91
CA GLY A 176 8.84 5.46 7.17
C GLY A 176 9.29 4.42 8.21
N LEU A 177 9.64 3.21 7.77
CA LEU A 177 10.33 2.22 8.58
C LEU A 177 11.85 2.36 8.42
N GLN A 178 12.61 1.63 9.24
CA GLN A 178 14.06 1.54 9.09
C GLN A 178 14.43 0.85 7.78
N GLU A 179 15.46 1.38 7.11
CA GLU A 179 16.04 0.78 5.91
C GLU A 179 16.82 -0.49 6.27
N ASN A 180 16.77 -1.49 5.40
CA ASN A 180 17.59 -2.69 5.52
C ASN A 180 18.65 -2.71 4.41
N GLN A 181 19.90 -2.44 4.78
CA GLN A 181 21.04 -2.35 3.85
C GLN A 181 21.34 -3.67 3.09
N LYS A 182 20.74 -4.79 3.51
CA LYS A 182 20.88 -6.09 2.84
C LYS A 182 19.89 -6.28 1.68
N VAL A 183 18.94 -5.35 1.50
CA VAL A 183 17.99 -5.33 0.39
C VAL A 183 18.61 -4.59 -0.79
N ILE A 184 18.59 -5.19 -1.98
CA ILE A 184 19.00 -4.56 -3.24
C ILE A 184 17.91 -3.58 -3.68
N CYS A 185 16.68 -4.09 -3.74
CA CYS A 185 15.48 -3.34 -4.05
C CYS A 185 14.25 -4.13 -3.61
N ASP A 186 13.13 -3.43 -3.52
CA ASP A 186 11.81 -4.00 -3.39
C ASP A 186 10.96 -3.60 -4.61
N ALA A 187 10.04 -4.46 -5.04
CA ALA A 187 9.10 -4.15 -6.10
C ALA A 187 7.67 -4.56 -5.71
N LEU A 188 6.72 -3.64 -5.83
CA LEU A 188 5.30 -3.89 -5.53
C LEU A 188 4.52 -4.04 -6.83
N LEU A 189 4.01 -5.23 -7.08
CA LEU A 189 3.08 -5.50 -8.19
C LEU A 189 1.65 -5.22 -7.74
N ILE A 190 0.96 -4.37 -8.49
CA ILE A 190 -0.48 -4.17 -8.40
C ILE A 190 -1.07 -4.54 -9.77
N ALA A 191 -1.81 -5.65 -9.83
CA ALA A 191 -2.29 -6.21 -11.08
C ALA A 191 -3.73 -6.71 -10.95
N GLN A 192 -4.40 -6.83 -12.10
CA GLN A 192 -5.73 -7.43 -12.18
C GLN A 192 -5.68 -8.94 -11.93
N ASP A 193 -6.77 -9.49 -11.38
CA ASP A 193 -7.01 -10.93 -11.16
C ASP A 193 -6.05 -11.62 -10.19
N ARG A 194 -5.21 -10.86 -9.48
CA ARG A 194 -4.28 -11.38 -8.47
C ARG A 194 -4.12 -10.39 -7.31
N PRO A 195 -3.77 -10.84 -6.10
CA PRO A 195 -3.45 -9.94 -5.01
C PRO A 195 -2.15 -9.16 -5.29
N PRO A 196 -1.93 -8.01 -4.63
CA PRO A 196 -0.67 -7.29 -4.75
C PRO A 196 0.47 -8.13 -4.18
N VAL A 197 1.63 -8.08 -4.84
CA VAL A 197 2.80 -8.87 -4.46
C VAL A 197 3.98 -7.93 -4.21
N LEU A 198 4.52 -7.96 -3.00
CA LEU A 198 5.77 -7.33 -2.62
C LEU A 198 6.91 -8.33 -2.83
N TYR A 199 7.71 -8.05 -3.85
CA TYR A 199 8.96 -8.73 -4.13
C TYR A 199 10.09 -8.03 -3.36
N THR A 200 10.91 -8.80 -2.65
CA THR A 200 12.10 -8.31 -1.96
C THR A 200 13.32 -9.04 -2.52
N PHE A 201 14.28 -8.30 -3.06
CA PHE A 201 15.52 -8.83 -3.63
C PHE A 201 16.69 -8.56 -2.70
N LEU A 202 17.42 -9.61 -2.35
CA LEU A 202 18.44 -9.55 -1.30
C LEU A 202 19.86 -9.62 -1.87
N ARG A 203 20.75 -8.86 -1.24
CA ARG A 203 22.20 -8.94 -1.44
C ARG A 203 22.81 -10.09 -0.66
N GLU A 204 22.34 -10.31 0.57
CA GLU A 204 22.92 -11.26 1.52
C GLU A 204 21.81 -12.05 2.25
N LEU A 205 22.09 -13.31 2.56
CA LEU A 205 21.22 -14.13 3.41
C LEU A 205 21.20 -13.60 4.84
N ASN A 206 20.00 -13.39 5.39
CA ASN A 206 19.81 -13.05 6.79
C ASN A 206 18.51 -13.68 7.32
N LYS A 207 18.60 -14.31 8.50
CA LYS A 207 17.49 -15.00 9.18
C LYS A 207 16.34 -14.05 9.55
N GLU A 208 16.61 -12.75 9.71
CA GLU A 208 15.61 -11.73 10.08
C GLU A 208 14.79 -11.18 8.89
N LEU A 209 15.11 -11.59 7.65
CA LEU A 209 14.54 -10.97 6.44
C LEU A 209 13.09 -11.34 6.18
N LYS A 210 12.64 -12.50 6.66
CA LYS A 210 11.20 -12.82 6.67
C LYS A 210 10.44 -11.79 7.49
N GLY A 211 11.00 -11.35 8.62
CA GLY A 211 10.46 -10.28 9.46
C GLY A 211 10.40 -8.94 8.71
N TYR A 212 11.45 -8.57 7.99
CA TYR A 212 11.48 -7.36 7.16
C TYR A 212 10.33 -7.30 6.15
N SER A 213 10.19 -8.34 5.32
CA SER A 213 9.19 -8.34 4.23
C SER A 213 7.76 -8.38 4.79
N ILE A 214 7.52 -9.17 5.85
CA ILE A 214 6.23 -9.21 6.55
C ILE A 214 5.91 -7.84 7.17
N GLN A 215 6.85 -7.22 7.86
CA GLN A 215 6.65 -5.90 8.49
C GLN A 215 6.36 -4.82 7.45
N THR A 216 7.05 -4.87 6.31
CA THR A 216 6.84 -3.92 5.20
C THR A 216 5.45 -4.09 4.60
N ALA A 217 5.02 -5.33 4.31
CA ALA A 217 3.68 -5.62 3.79
C ALA A 217 2.56 -5.24 4.78
N LEU A 218 2.74 -5.51 6.07
CA LEU A 218 1.80 -5.11 7.12
C LEU A 218 1.69 -3.58 7.25
N THR A 219 2.83 -2.89 7.24
CA THR A 219 2.89 -1.42 7.31
C THR A 219 2.24 -0.79 6.07
N LEU A 220 2.51 -1.34 4.87
CA LEU A 220 1.86 -0.91 3.63
C LEU A 220 0.34 -1.02 3.75
N LYS A 221 -0.16 -2.19 4.19
CA LYS A 221 -1.59 -2.41 4.42
C LYS A 221 -2.18 -1.40 5.42
N LYS A 222 -1.50 -1.14 6.54
CA LYS A 222 -1.95 -0.15 7.54
C LYS A 222 -2.06 1.24 6.93
N LYS A 223 -1.03 1.69 6.20
CA LYS A 223 -0.97 3.04 5.65
C LYS A 223 -1.96 3.26 4.51
N LEU A 224 -2.17 2.26 3.66
CA LEU A 224 -3.22 2.30 2.63
C LEU A 224 -4.59 2.65 3.24
N VAL A 225 -4.92 2.08 4.40
CA VAL A 225 -6.18 2.36 5.09
C VAL A 225 -6.13 3.71 5.80
N LYS A 226 -5.15 3.93 6.69
CA LYS A 226 -5.09 5.12 7.56
C LYS A 226 -4.82 6.42 6.81
N ILE A 227 -3.87 6.39 5.89
CA ILE A 227 -3.37 7.57 5.20
C ILE A 227 -4.02 7.66 3.81
N GLY A 228 -4.07 6.52 3.11
CA GLY A 228 -4.63 6.43 1.76
C GLY A 228 -6.16 6.38 1.68
N GLY A 229 -6.85 6.14 2.80
CA GLY A 229 -8.31 6.06 2.83
C GLY A 229 -8.89 4.82 2.14
N TYR A 230 -8.07 3.79 1.88
CA TYR A 230 -8.53 2.56 1.24
C TYR A 230 -9.47 1.78 2.16
N SER A 231 -10.71 1.57 1.71
CA SER A 231 -11.74 0.83 2.45
C SER A 231 -11.94 -0.61 1.94
N GLY A 232 -11.30 -0.96 0.82
CA GLY A 232 -11.42 -2.27 0.21
C GLY A 232 -10.66 -3.37 0.98
N LYS A 233 -10.89 -4.61 0.58
CA LYS A 233 -10.09 -5.75 1.05
C LYS A 233 -8.76 -5.78 0.30
N VAL A 234 -7.67 -6.01 1.02
CA VAL A 234 -6.33 -6.16 0.44
C VAL A 234 -5.48 -7.09 1.29
N CYS A 235 -4.83 -8.05 0.63
CA CYS A 235 -3.74 -8.85 1.18
C CYS A 235 -2.50 -8.60 0.33
N VAL A 236 -1.39 -8.22 0.96
CA VAL A 236 -0.11 -8.05 0.24
C VAL A 236 0.67 -9.33 0.41
N MET A 237 0.85 -10.08 -0.67
CA MET A 237 1.70 -11.28 -0.68
C MET A 237 3.16 -10.85 -0.68
N THR A 238 4.01 -11.57 0.03
CA THR A 238 5.46 -11.37 0.01
C THR A 238 6.17 -12.52 -0.71
N LYS A 239 7.13 -12.17 -1.56
CA LYS A 239 8.10 -13.11 -2.16
C LYS A 239 9.51 -12.58 -1.97
N ILE A 240 10.41 -13.43 -1.48
CA ILE A 240 11.79 -13.04 -1.15
C ILE A 240 12.75 -13.85 -2.00
N TYR A 241 13.60 -13.15 -2.74
CA TYR A 241 14.63 -13.74 -3.59
C TYR A 241 16.01 -13.37 -3.10
N TRP A 242 16.93 -14.33 -3.17
CA TRP A 242 18.33 -14.14 -2.84
C TRP A 242 19.24 -14.57 -3.98
N SER A 243 20.37 -13.87 -4.10
CA SER A 243 21.44 -14.13 -5.06
C SER A 243 22.67 -14.68 -4.38
N GLU A 244 23.17 -15.81 -4.85
CA GLU A 244 24.32 -16.50 -4.25
C GLU A 244 25.68 -15.84 -4.49
N GLU A 245 25.81 -14.92 -5.45
CA GLU A 245 27.08 -14.26 -5.74
C GLU A 245 27.06 -12.73 -5.67
N SER A 246 28.11 -12.23 -5.01
CA SER A 246 28.49 -10.83 -4.87
C SER A 246 28.52 -10.13 -6.23
N SER A 247 27.70 -9.08 -6.34
CA SER A 247 27.68 -8.02 -7.37
C SER A 247 26.90 -8.24 -8.67
N THR A 248 26.56 -9.45 -9.11
CA THR A 248 25.72 -9.62 -10.33
C THR A 248 24.71 -10.75 -10.19
N LEU A 249 23.41 -10.44 -10.33
CA LEU A 249 22.38 -11.46 -10.53
C LEU A 249 22.68 -12.14 -11.89
N THR A 250 23.07 -13.41 -11.90
CA THR A 250 23.20 -14.24 -13.11
C THR A 250 22.13 -15.32 -13.11
N GLU A 251 21.71 -15.70 -14.32
CA GLU A 251 20.69 -16.71 -14.60
C GLU A 251 21.19 -18.08 -14.10
N GLY A 252 20.75 -18.50 -12.91
CA GLY A 252 21.19 -19.74 -12.24
C GLY A 252 21.44 -19.60 -10.74
N ASN A 253 21.75 -18.39 -10.26
CA ASN A 253 22.14 -18.15 -8.85
C ASN A 253 21.04 -17.49 -8.00
N ILE A 254 19.82 -17.33 -8.53
CA ILE A 254 18.70 -16.70 -7.81
C ILE A 254 17.78 -17.76 -7.22
N ARG A 255 17.65 -17.77 -5.90
CA ARG A 255 16.82 -18.72 -5.17
C ARG A 255 15.62 -18.01 -4.53
N LEU A 256 14.43 -18.56 -4.72
CA LEU A 256 13.23 -18.17 -3.98
C LEU A 256 13.36 -18.70 -2.55
N LEU A 257 13.55 -17.79 -1.59
CA LEU A 257 13.69 -18.15 -0.18
C LEU A 257 12.36 -18.25 0.54
N HIS A 258 11.38 -17.45 0.11
CA HIS A 258 10.09 -17.36 0.77
C HIS A 258 9.00 -16.94 -0.21
N ASP A 259 7.89 -17.67 -0.22
CA ASP A 259 6.68 -17.30 -0.95
C ASP A 259 5.47 -17.46 -0.05
N SER A 260 4.92 -16.33 0.42
CA SER A 260 3.72 -16.33 1.26
C SER A 260 2.47 -16.87 0.55
N SER A 261 2.42 -16.84 -0.78
CA SER A 261 1.26 -17.33 -1.54
C SER A 261 1.10 -18.85 -1.42
N SER A 262 2.20 -19.57 -1.17
CA SER A 262 2.20 -21.01 -0.92
C SER A 262 1.71 -21.40 0.47
N SER A 263 1.85 -20.50 1.45
CA SER A 263 1.63 -20.80 2.86
C SER A 263 0.30 -20.28 3.40
N ALA A 264 -0.27 -19.24 2.78
CA ALA A 264 -1.45 -18.55 3.30
C ALA A 264 -2.59 -18.46 2.27
N ILE A 265 -3.66 -19.24 2.49
CA ILE A 265 -4.87 -19.19 1.65
C ILE A 265 -5.81 -18.12 2.20
N TYR A 266 -5.71 -16.90 1.66
CA TYR A 266 -6.66 -15.84 1.97
C TYR A 266 -8.05 -16.15 1.38
N PRO A 267 -9.14 -15.64 1.99
CA PRO A 267 -10.48 -15.76 1.40
C PRO A 267 -10.52 -15.16 -0.01
N LYS A 268 -11.28 -15.75 -0.94
CA LYS A 268 -11.38 -15.30 -2.35
C LYS A 268 -11.62 -13.80 -2.53
N SER A 269 -12.34 -13.17 -1.60
CA SER A 269 -12.59 -11.72 -1.61
C SER A 269 -11.35 -10.85 -1.40
N TYR A 270 -10.19 -11.43 -1.09
CA TYR A 270 -8.89 -10.75 -0.99
C TYR A 270 -8.00 -10.99 -2.21
N THR A 271 -8.24 -12.07 -2.96
CA THR A 271 -7.31 -12.53 -4.00
C THR A 271 -7.73 -12.06 -5.39
N LEU A 272 -9.03 -11.84 -5.63
CA LEU A 272 -9.52 -11.35 -6.92
C LEU A 272 -9.56 -9.81 -6.93
N ILE A 273 -8.64 -9.19 -7.65
CA ILE A 273 -8.61 -7.74 -7.87
C ILE A 273 -9.28 -7.39 -9.18
N THR A 274 -10.40 -6.66 -9.09
CA THR A 274 -11.07 -6.06 -10.26
C THR A 274 -10.30 -4.82 -10.75
N THR A 275 -10.57 -4.36 -11.97
CA THR A 275 -10.01 -3.10 -12.50
C THR A 275 -10.31 -1.91 -11.58
N GLN A 276 -11.53 -1.84 -11.01
CA GLN A 276 -11.91 -0.79 -10.06
C GLN A 276 -11.10 -0.90 -8.76
N THR A 277 -11.00 -2.09 -8.18
CA THR A 277 -10.19 -2.34 -6.97
C THR A 277 -8.73 -1.97 -7.18
N MET A 278 -8.18 -2.32 -8.35
CA MET A 278 -6.81 -1.97 -8.74
C MET A 278 -6.63 -0.44 -8.80
N SER A 279 -7.58 0.26 -9.40
CA SER A 279 -7.60 1.73 -9.47
C SER A 279 -7.64 2.36 -8.08
N ASP A 280 -8.55 1.90 -7.22
CA ASP A 280 -8.71 2.45 -5.87
C ASP A 280 -7.47 2.20 -5.00
N LEU A 281 -6.84 1.03 -5.16
CA LEU A 281 -5.58 0.72 -4.50
C LEU A 281 -4.44 1.63 -4.95
N LYS A 282 -4.31 1.88 -6.26
CA LYS A 282 -3.31 2.81 -6.81
C LYS A 282 -3.53 4.24 -6.30
N LYS A 283 -4.78 4.72 -6.27
CA LYS A 283 -5.15 6.03 -5.73
C LYS A 283 -4.79 6.17 -4.25
N ALA A 284 -5.13 5.15 -3.45
CA ALA A 284 -4.77 5.15 -2.03
C ALA A 284 -3.25 5.12 -1.82
N LEU A 285 -2.53 4.32 -2.60
CA LEU A 285 -1.08 4.25 -2.54
C LEU A 285 -0.43 5.59 -2.90
N PHE A 286 -0.95 6.28 -3.92
CA PHE A 286 -0.49 7.62 -4.29
C PHE A 286 -0.61 8.60 -3.12
N ILE A 287 -1.75 8.62 -2.43
CA ILE A 287 -1.97 9.47 -1.26
C ILE A 287 -0.98 9.13 -0.14
N VAL A 288 -0.72 7.84 0.10
CA VAL A 288 0.27 7.39 1.09
C VAL A 288 1.66 7.94 0.76
N LEU A 289 2.14 7.70 -0.46
CA LEU A 289 3.49 8.12 -0.87
C LEU A 289 3.63 9.65 -0.85
N LYS A 290 2.62 10.39 -1.33
CA LYS A 290 2.61 11.85 -1.33
C LYS A 290 2.66 12.45 0.09
N ARG A 291 2.08 11.79 1.09
CA ARG A 291 2.09 12.27 2.48
C ARG A 291 3.36 11.91 3.24
N LEU A 292 4.05 10.83 2.85
CA LEU A 292 5.24 10.36 3.52
C LEU A 292 6.54 10.90 2.91
N ARG A 293 6.51 11.32 1.65
CA ARG A 293 7.67 11.91 0.98
C ARG A 293 7.47 13.40 0.68
N PRO A 294 8.45 14.26 0.99
CA PRO A 294 8.50 15.60 0.42
C PRO A 294 8.66 15.47 -1.10
N LEU A 295 7.68 15.94 -1.86
CA LEU A 295 7.68 15.95 -3.32
C LEU A 295 8.84 16.81 -3.83
N ASN A 296 9.96 16.20 -4.25
CA ASN A 296 11.05 16.96 -4.88
C ASN A 296 11.78 16.23 -6.01
N ASP A 297 11.58 14.92 -6.19
CA ASP A 297 12.36 14.14 -7.17
C ASP A 297 11.52 13.65 -8.36
N GLN A 298 12.20 13.41 -9.49
CA GLN A 298 11.62 12.84 -10.72
C GLN A 298 10.91 11.49 -10.48
N PHE A 299 11.38 10.74 -9.47
CA PHE A 299 10.75 9.54 -8.94
C PHE A 299 9.28 9.76 -8.55
N ASP A 300 8.97 10.89 -7.91
CA ASP A 300 7.62 11.22 -7.48
C ASP A 300 6.74 11.63 -8.65
N SER A 301 7.29 12.26 -9.70
CA SER A 301 6.52 12.66 -10.89
C SER A 301 6.04 11.46 -11.70
N GLU A 302 6.90 10.47 -11.94
CA GLU A 302 6.53 9.25 -12.68
C GLU A 302 5.51 8.41 -11.91
N ILE A 303 5.74 8.23 -10.60
CA ILE A 303 4.76 7.55 -9.74
C ILE A 303 3.46 8.34 -9.67
N SER A 304 3.51 9.67 -9.61
CA SER A 304 2.31 10.51 -9.64
C SER A 304 1.52 10.27 -10.92
N GLN A 305 2.15 10.32 -12.09
CA GLN A 305 1.47 10.11 -13.37
C GLN A 305 0.81 8.73 -13.42
N HIS A 306 1.58 7.67 -13.19
CA HIS A 306 1.08 6.29 -13.31
C HIS A 306 0.05 5.87 -12.25
N LEU A 307 0.04 6.53 -11.08
CA LEU A 307 -0.98 6.31 -10.06
C LEU A 307 -2.16 7.29 -10.15
N SER A 308 -2.04 8.40 -10.90
CA SER A 308 -3.08 9.43 -11.08
C SER A 308 -3.85 9.33 -12.40
N ASP A 309 -3.37 8.56 -13.39
CA ASP A 309 -3.97 8.39 -14.74
C ASP A 309 -5.44 7.88 -14.78
N ASN A 310 -6.10 7.69 -13.62
CA ASN A 310 -7.53 7.43 -13.51
C ASN A 310 -8.35 8.66 -13.03
N GLN A 311 -7.83 9.89 -13.18
CA GLN A 311 -8.55 11.12 -12.80
C GLN A 311 -9.26 11.84 -13.97
N TYR A 312 -9.01 11.48 -15.23
CA TYR A 312 -9.59 12.18 -16.39
C TYR A 312 -10.97 11.68 -16.86
N GLY A 313 -11.71 10.96 -16.01
CA GLY A 313 -13.08 10.50 -16.32
C GLY A 313 -14.21 11.23 -15.58
N LEU A 314 -13.92 12.25 -14.76
CA LEU A 314 -14.91 12.87 -13.86
C LEU A 314 -14.93 14.41 -13.88
N LEU A 315 -14.41 15.06 -14.93
CA LEU A 315 -14.50 16.52 -15.11
C LEU A 315 -14.94 16.90 -16.53
N SER A 316 -15.96 16.23 -17.04
CA SER A 316 -16.70 16.70 -18.22
C SER A 316 -18.18 16.42 -18.03
N GLU A 317 -18.79 17.24 -17.19
CA GLU A 317 -20.13 17.79 -17.44
C GLU A 317 -19.97 19.30 -17.63
#